data_AF-A0A833LXT5-F1
#
_entry.id   AF-A0A833LXT5-F1
#
_cell.length_a   1.000
_cell.length_b   1.000
_cell.length_c   1.000
_cell.angle_alpha   90.00
_cell.angle_beta   90.00
_cell.angle_gamma   90.00
#
_symmetry.space_group_name_H-M   'P 1'
#
loop_
_entity.id
_entity.type
_entity.pdbx_description
1 polymer ?
#
loop_
_entity_poly.entity_id
_entity_poly.type
_entity_poly.pdbx_seq_one_letter_code
_entity_poly.pdbx_strand_id
1 'polypeptide(L)'
;MSLHPALVHLPVALAFVMPPVMILLAVAVFKKVISEKAWVVAPLLSLLLSGFIYAAMYTGSVDREDLEGRVAVEVLDAHEQAAESLLLTSLACFLFAVFAIKGRNATIFRIIYLISILFLSGITYRTVEKGAGIVYGVPAR
;
A
#
# COMPACT_ATOMS: atom_id res chain seq x y z
N MET A 1 -15.00 -18.42 -8.38
CA MET A 1 -13.89 -17.60 -8.94
C MET A 1 -13.29 -16.88 -7.75
N SER A 2 -11.98 -16.99 -7.52
CA SER A 2 -11.36 -16.27 -6.41
C SER A 2 -11.52 -14.76 -6.62
N LEU A 3 -12.06 -14.09 -5.62
CA LEU A 3 -12.20 -12.62 -5.64
C LEU A 3 -10.85 -11.95 -5.44
N HIS A 4 -9.91 -12.65 -4.79
CA HIS A 4 -8.62 -12.11 -4.42
C HIS A 4 -7.78 -11.60 -5.62
N PRO A 5 -7.56 -12.37 -6.72
CA PRO A 5 -6.79 -11.88 -7.87
C PRO A 5 -7.39 -10.64 -8.54
N ALA A 6 -8.71 -10.49 -8.52
CA ALA A 6 -9.36 -9.29 -9.07
C ALA A 6 -9.14 -8.07 -8.18
N LEU A 7 -9.19 -8.23 -6.85
CA LEU A 7 -9.07 -7.13 -5.89
C LEU A 7 -7.64 -6.66 -5.67
N VAL A 8 -6.63 -7.54 -5.76
CA VAL A 8 -5.22 -7.17 -5.50
C VAL A 8 -4.66 -6.14 -6.49
N HIS A 9 -5.24 -6.02 -7.69
CA HIS A 9 -4.77 -5.03 -8.67
C HIS A 9 -4.99 -3.59 -8.22
N LEU A 10 -6.05 -3.32 -7.45
CA LEU A 10 -6.35 -1.97 -6.94
C LEU A 10 -5.28 -1.44 -5.97
N PRO A 11 -4.94 -2.13 -4.86
CA PRO A 11 -3.90 -1.65 -3.96
C PRO A 11 -2.53 -1.61 -4.64
N VAL A 12 -2.22 -2.54 -5.54
CA VAL A 12 -0.98 -2.53 -6.32
C VAL A 12 -0.89 -1.27 -7.19
N ALA A 13 -1.91 -0.98 -7.98
CA ALA A 13 -1.92 0.21 -8.84
C ALA A 13 -1.81 1.49 -8.01
N LEU A 14 -2.58 1.61 -6.92
CA LEU A 14 -2.52 2.79 -6.05
C LEU A 14 -1.13 2.97 -5.43
N ALA A 15 -0.51 1.90 -4.91
CA ALA A 15 0.79 1.99 -4.26
C ALA A 15 1.91 2.45 -5.19
N PHE A 16 1.81 2.20 -6.51
CA PHE A 16 2.79 2.69 -7.50
C PHE A 16 2.42 4.06 -8.10
N VAL A 17 1.14 4.39 -8.19
CA VAL A 17 0.68 5.69 -8.70
C VAL A 17 0.77 6.80 -7.66
N MET A 18 0.60 6.47 -6.37
CA MET A 18 0.63 7.47 -5.30
C MET A 18 1.96 8.24 -5.21
N PRO A 19 3.16 7.62 -5.25
CA PRO A 19 4.41 8.38 -5.16
C PRO A 19 4.55 9.53 -6.18
N PRO A 20 4.42 9.31 -7.51
CA PRO A 20 4.53 10.41 -8.46
C PRO A 20 3.42 11.46 -8.27
N VAL A 21 2.17 11.04 -8.00
CA VAL A 21 1.06 11.97 -7.77
C VAL A 21 1.32 12.87 -6.55
N MET A 22 1.78 12.27 -5.45
CA MET A 22 2.02 13.00 -4.20
C MET A 22 3.27 13.88 -4.27
N ILE A 23 4.30 13.48 -5.02
CA ILE A 23 5.47 14.33 -5.31
C ILE A 23 5.03 15.55 -6.14
N LEU A 24 4.22 15.36 -7.19
CA LEU A 24 3.70 16.47 -8.00
C LEU A 24 2.85 17.43 -7.16
N LEU A 25 1.99 16.88 -6.28
CA LEU A 25 1.21 17.68 -5.34
C LEU A 25 2.12 18.50 -4.42
N ALA A 26 3.15 17.88 -3.83
CA ALA A 26 4.11 18.55 -2.97
C ALA A 26 4.84 19.69 -3.69
N VAL A 27 5.28 19.46 -4.92
CA VAL A 27 5.94 20.49 -5.76
C VAL A 27 4.97 21.64 -6.07
N ALA A 28 3.71 21.35 -6.42
CA ALA A 28 2.72 22.38 -6.74
C ALA A 28 2.37 23.24 -5.51
N VAL A 29 2.27 22.63 -4.33
CA VAL A 29 2.08 23.35 -3.06
C VAL A 29 3.32 24.18 -2.72
N PHE A 30 4.52 23.63 -2.86
CA PHE A 30 5.78 24.34 -2.58
C PHE A 30 5.96 25.56 -3.50
N LYS A 31 5.63 25.42 -4.79
CA LYS A 31 5.64 26.53 -5.76
C LYS A 31 4.46 27.50 -5.60
N LYS A 32 3.59 27.29 -4.61
CA LYS A 32 2.37 28.09 -4.36
C LYS A 32 1.40 28.16 -5.56
N VAL A 33 1.44 27.17 -6.45
CA VAL A 33 0.51 27.05 -7.59
C VAL A 33 -0.89 26.66 -7.09
N ILE A 34 -0.94 25.88 -6.01
CA ILE A 34 -2.17 25.44 -5.34
C ILE A 34 -2.08 25.66 -3.83
N SER A 35 -3.24 25.69 -3.16
CA SER A 35 -3.32 25.88 -1.72
C SER A 35 -2.77 24.68 -0.94
N GLU A 36 -2.17 24.93 0.23
CA GLU A 36 -1.77 23.87 1.17
C GLU A 36 -2.94 22.98 1.62
N LYS A 37 -4.18 23.47 1.54
CA LYS A 37 -5.39 22.68 1.83
C LYS A 37 -5.52 21.43 0.94
N ALA A 38 -4.87 21.43 -0.24
CA ALA A 38 -4.85 20.29 -1.15
C ALA A 38 -4.18 19.05 -0.52
N TRP A 39 -3.39 19.20 0.55
CA TRP A 39 -2.81 18.07 1.28
C TRP A 39 -3.83 17.11 1.90
N VAL A 40 -5.12 17.50 2.01
CA VAL A 40 -6.19 16.58 2.43
C VAL A 40 -6.35 15.37 1.51
N VAL A 41 -5.86 15.46 0.27
CA VAL A 41 -5.84 14.32 -0.68
C VAL A 41 -4.95 13.18 -0.17
N ALA A 42 -3.85 13.49 0.52
CA ALA A 42 -2.89 12.51 1.02
C ALA A 42 -3.52 11.48 1.99
N PRO A 43 -4.20 11.89 3.08
CA PRO A 43 -4.85 10.94 3.98
C PRO A 43 -6.03 10.23 3.32
N LEU A 44 -6.77 10.87 2.41
CA LEU A 44 -7.88 10.20 1.70
C LEU A 44 -7.36 9.04 0.82
N LEU A 45 -6.32 9.27 0.02
CA LEU A 45 -5.72 8.22 -0.81
C LEU A 45 -5.09 7.11 0.05
N SER A 46 -4.44 7.47 1.16
CA SER A 46 -3.80 6.50 2.06
C SER A 46 -4.83 5.64 2.80
N LEU A 47 -5.98 6.22 3.16
CA LEU A 47 -7.09 5.50 3.76
C LEU A 47 -7.73 4.54 2.73
N LEU A 48 -7.97 5.01 1.51
CA LEU A 48 -8.49 4.17 0.42
C LEU A 48 -7.56 2.99 0.12
N LEU A 49 -6.25 3.25 0.02
CA LEU A 49 -5.26 2.20 -0.18
C LEU A 49 -5.30 1.18 0.96
N SER A 50 -5.32 1.64 2.22
CA SER A 50 -5.40 0.74 3.38
C SER A 50 -6.68 -0.10 3.37
N GLY A 51 -7.82 0.50 2.99
CA GLY A 51 -9.08 -0.23 2.82
C GLY A 51 -9.02 -1.30 1.74
N PHE A 52 -8.40 -1.01 0.59
CA PHE A 52 -8.22 -1.99 -0.48
C PHE A 52 -7.23 -3.10 -0.11
N ILE A 53 -6.14 -2.80 0.61
CA ILE A 53 -5.23 -3.83 1.13
C ILE A 53 -5.97 -4.75 2.09
N TYR A 54 -6.74 -4.20 3.03
CA TYR A 54 -7.55 -4.99 3.96
C TYR A 54 -8.56 -5.88 3.22
N ALA A 55 -9.29 -5.35 2.24
CA ALA A 55 -10.23 -6.14 1.44
C ALA A 55 -9.55 -7.26 0.65
N ALA A 56 -8.37 -7.00 0.08
CA ALA A 56 -7.57 -8.01 -0.60
C ALA A 56 -7.08 -9.10 0.36
N MET A 57 -6.61 -8.73 1.56
CA MET A 57 -6.22 -9.69 2.60
C MET A 57 -7.40 -10.57 3.03
N TYR A 58 -8.55 -9.96 3.32
CA TYR A 58 -9.75 -10.68 3.74
C TYR A 58 -10.22 -11.69 2.68
N THR A 59 -10.23 -11.30 1.41
CA THR A 59 -10.60 -12.23 0.33
C THR A 59 -9.54 -13.32 0.12
N GLY A 60 -8.26 -13.01 0.32
CA GLY A 60 -7.18 -14.00 0.26
C GLY A 60 -7.25 -15.03 1.38
N SER A 61 -7.64 -14.63 2.61
CA SER A 61 -7.79 -15.56 3.72
C SER A 61 -8.98 -16.51 3.54
N VAL A 62 -10.06 -16.05 2.89
CA VAL A 62 -11.20 -16.92 2.55
C VAL A 62 -10.80 -17.94 1.48
N ASP A 63 -10.00 -17.54 0.49
CA ASP A 63 -9.55 -18.42 -0.59
C ASP A 63 -8.39 -19.36 -0.13
N ARG A 64 -7.86 -19.20 1.09
CA ARG A 64 -6.68 -19.94 1.58
C ARG A 64 -6.92 -21.44 1.73
N GLU A 65 -8.04 -21.83 2.35
CA GLU A 65 -8.35 -23.24 2.64
C GLU A 65 -8.39 -24.09 1.34
N ASP A 66 -8.86 -23.51 0.23
CA ASP A 66 -8.89 -24.17 -1.08
C ASP A 66 -7.50 -24.40 -1.70
N LEU A 67 -6.49 -23.64 -1.25
CA LEU A 67 -5.09 -23.73 -1.69
C LEU A 67 -4.25 -24.63 -0.79
N GLU A 68 -4.71 -24.91 0.43
CA GLU A 68 -4.03 -25.84 1.34
C GLU A 68 -4.01 -27.25 0.74
N GLY A 69 -2.80 -27.79 0.55
CA GLY A 69 -2.55 -29.06 -0.15
C GLY A 69 -2.26 -28.93 -1.65
N ARG A 70 -2.40 -27.74 -2.25
CA ARG A 70 -1.98 -27.44 -3.64
C ARG A 70 -0.70 -26.61 -3.69
N VAL A 71 -0.50 -25.73 -2.72
CA VAL A 71 0.67 -24.86 -2.57
C VAL A 71 1.30 -25.11 -1.21
N ALA A 72 2.62 -25.02 -1.12
CA ALA A 72 3.34 -25.15 0.14
C ALA A 72 2.89 -24.06 1.12
N VAL A 73 2.64 -24.44 2.38
CA VAL A 73 2.12 -23.54 3.42
C VAL A 73 3.07 -22.36 3.64
N GLU A 74 4.38 -22.59 3.55
CA GLU A 74 5.41 -21.57 3.72
C GLU A 74 5.31 -20.46 2.67
N VAL A 75 4.87 -20.79 1.45
CA VAL A 75 4.68 -19.80 0.36
C VAL A 75 3.44 -18.96 0.63
N LEU A 76 2.35 -19.58 1.09
CA LEU A 76 1.12 -18.89 1.48
C LEU A 76 1.39 -17.95 2.66
N ASP A 77 2.05 -18.44 3.71
CA ASP A 77 2.40 -17.67 4.90
C ASP A 77 3.33 -16.50 4.58
N ALA A 78 4.33 -16.71 3.72
CA ALA A 78 5.24 -15.64 3.33
C ALA A 78 4.50 -14.48 2.64
N HIS A 79 3.52 -14.79 1.78
CA HIS A 79 2.69 -13.79 1.11
C HIS A 79 1.77 -13.07 2.09
N GLU A 80 1.10 -13.82 2.97
CA GLU A 80 0.21 -13.28 4.00
C GLU A 80 0.96 -12.32 4.95
N GLN A 81 2.11 -12.72 5.47
CA GLN A 81 2.94 -11.87 6.34
C GLN A 81 3.41 -10.59 5.61
N ALA A 82 3.67 -10.67 4.31
CA ALA A 82 4.00 -9.49 3.52
C ALA A 82 2.80 -8.57 3.30
N ALA A 83 1.59 -9.12 3.15
CA ALA A 83 0.36 -8.35 3.07
C ALA A 83 0.02 -7.67 4.41
N GLU A 84 0.22 -8.36 5.54
CA GLU A 84 0.09 -7.76 6.88
C GLU A 84 1.06 -6.60 7.09
N SER A 85 2.33 -6.81 6.73
CA SER A 85 3.35 -5.76 6.77
C SER A 85 2.97 -4.57 5.88
N LEU A 86 2.39 -4.84 4.71
CA LEU A 86 1.91 -3.81 3.79
C LEU A 86 0.76 -3.00 4.39
N LEU A 87 -0.22 -3.65 5.04
CA LEU A 87 -1.33 -3.00 5.71
C LEU A 87 -0.86 -2.10 6.87
N LEU A 88 0.02 -2.61 7.73
CA LEU A 88 0.56 -1.83 8.84
C LEU A 88 1.34 -0.60 8.33
N THR A 89 2.12 -0.77 7.26
CA THR A 89 2.86 0.32 6.62
C THR A 89 1.91 1.34 5.99
N SER A 90 0.82 0.92 5.35
CA SER A 90 -0.16 1.83 4.75
C SER A 90 -0.92 2.64 5.81
N LEU A 91 -1.25 2.03 6.94
CA LEU A 91 -1.84 2.71 8.09
C LEU A 91 -0.89 3.73 8.71
N ALA A 92 0.41 3.42 8.81
CA ALA A 92 1.41 4.38 9.24
C ALA A 92 1.51 5.57 8.27
N CYS A 93 1.50 5.31 6.96
CA CYS A 93 1.45 6.36 5.93
C CYS A 93 0.21 7.24 6.09
N PHE A 94 -0.96 6.65 6.35
CA PHE A 94 -2.19 7.39 6.63
C PHE A 94 -2.05 8.33 7.83
N LEU A 95 -1.48 7.86 8.94
CA LEU A 95 -1.24 8.70 10.12
C LEU A 95 -0.30 9.86 9.81
N PHE A 96 0.82 9.61 9.12
CA PHE A 96 1.73 10.67 8.68
C PHE A 96 1.04 11.69 7.77
N ALA A 97 0.17 11.23 6.87
CA ALA A 97 -0.61 12.10 6.00
C ALA A 97 -1.61 12.98 6.77
N VAL A 98 -2.23 12.46 7.83
CA VAL A 98 -3.12 13.23 8.72
C VAL A 98 -2.33 14.33 9.44
N PHE A 99 -1.17 14.01 10.00
CA PHE A 99 -0.31 15.00 10.66
C PHE A 99 0.32 16.01 9.69
N ALA A 100 0.37 15.69 8.39
CA ALA A 100 0.87 16.56 7.32
C ALA A 100 -0.10 17.66 6.86
N ILE A 101 -1.39 17.61 7.28
CA ILE A 101 -2.41 18.58 6.83
C ILE A 101 -2.09 20.00 7.30
N LYS A 102 -1.89 20.18 8.61
CA LYS A 102 -1.69 21.51 9.22
C LYS A 102 -0.95 21.41 10.56
N GLY A 103 -0.35 22.52 10.99
CA GLY A 103 0.31 22.65 12.28
C GLY A 103 1.81 22.93 12.16
N ARG A 104 2.47 23.19 13.29
CA ARG A 104 3.90 23.58 13.36
C ARG A 104 4.83 22.59 12.66
N ASN A 105 4.49 21.30 12.71
CA ASN A 105 5.32 20.21 12.19
C ASN A 105 4.84 19.65 10.85
N ALA A 106 3.85 20.28 10.19
CA ALA A 106 3.23 19.76 8.98
C ALA A 106 4.27 19.46 7.87
N THR A 107 5.24 20.35 7.66
CA THR A 107 6.30 20.16 6.67
C THR A 107 7.16 18.91 6.93
N ILE A 108 7.47 18.63 8.20
CA ILE A 108 8.23 17.44 8.58
C ILE A 108 7.42 16.19 8.25
N PHE A 109 6.14 16.16 8.63
CA PHE A 109 5.26 15.03 8.33
C PHE A 109 4.99 14.85 6.83
N ARG A 110 4.98 15.93 6.03
CA ARG A 110 4.94 15.84 4.56
C ARG A 110 6.16 15.11 4.00
N ILE A 111 7.36 15.43 4.49
CA ILE A 111 8.59 14.75 4.07
C ILE A 111 8.57 13.27 4.50
N ILE A 112 8.23 12.99 5.77
CA ILE A 112 8.11 11.62 6.28
C ILE A 112 7.09 10.83 5.45
N TYR A 113 5.94 11.42 5.15
CA TYR A 113 4.92 10.80 4.31
C TYR A 113 5.43 10.47 2.90
N LEU A 114 6.15 11.39 2.25
CA LEU A 114 6.71 11.15 0.91
C LEU A 114 7.75 10.01 0.92
N ILE A 115 8.57 9.93 1.97
CA ILE A 115 9.51 8.81 2.15
C ILE A 115 8.74 7.52 2.42
N SER A 116 7.70 7.56 3.25
CA SER A 116 6.95 6.37 3.64
C SER A 116 6.16 5.78 2.48
N ILE A 117 5.59 6.59 1.58
CA ILE A 117 4.90 6.07 0.39
C ILE A 117 5.86 5.44 -0.62
N LEU A 118 7.10 5.93 -0.73
CA LEU A 118 8.14 5.27 -1.55
C LEU A 118 8.53 3.93 -0.95
N PHE A 119 8.71 3.89 0.37
CA PHE A 119 8.96 2.64 1.09
C PHE A 119 7.79 1.65 0.94
N LEU A 120 6.55 2.13 1.04
CA LEU A 120 5.32 1.35 0.84
C LEU A 120 5.27 0.71 -0.55
N SER A 121 5.67 1.42 -1.62
CA SER A 121 5.78 0.83 -2.97
C SER A 121 6.78 -0.32 -3.00
N GLY A 122 7.90 -0.19 -2.28
CA GLY A 122 8.88 -1.27 -2.13
C GLY A 122 8.32 -2.49 -1.41
N ILE A 123 7.58 -2.29 -0.31
CA ILE A 123 6.87 -3.38 0.38
C ILE A 123 5.82 -4.01 -0.54
N THR A 124 5.08 -3.21 -1.29
CA THR A 124 4.08 -3.69 -2.26
C THR A 124 4.72 -4.59 -3.31
N TYR A 125 5.86 -4.20 -3.86
CA TYR A 125 6.62 -5.02 -4.81
C TYR A 125 6.95 -6.39 -4.22
N ARG A 126 7.44 -6.44 -2.97
CA ARG A 126 7.74 -7.71 -2.28
C ARG A 126 6.48 -8.56 -2.06
N THR A 127 5.36 -7.95 -1.71
CA THR A 127 4.08 -8.66 -1.56
C THR A 127 3.63 -9.28 -2.89
N VAL A 128 3.78 -8.53 -4.00
CA VAL A 128 3.49 -9.02 -5.36
C VAL A 128 4.42 -10.16 -5.76
N GLU A 129 5.72 -10.03 -5.52
CA GLU A 129 6.71 -11.09 -5.84
C GLU A 129 6.40 -12.39 -5.10
N LYS A 130 6.05 -12.31 -3.82
CA LYS A 130 5.63 -13.48 -3.04
C LYS A 130 4.31 -14.07 -3.53
N GLY A 131 3.36 -13.23 -3.93
CA GLY A 131 2.10 -13.68 -4.54
C GLY A 131 2.32 -14.37 -5.90
N ALA A 132 3.29 -13.91 -6.68
CA ALA A 132 3.70 -14.56 -7.93
C ALA A 132 4.27 -15.97 -7.67
N GLY A 133 4.91 -16.19 -6.52
CA GLY A 133 5.36 -17.52 -6.09
C GLY A 133 4.22 -18.54 -5.94
N ILE A 134 3.02 -18.09 -5.54
CA ILE A 134 1.82 -18.95 -5.45
C ILE A 134 1.36 -19.39 -6.85
N VAL A 135 1.42 -18.48 -7.83
CA VAL A 135 0.92 -18.72 -9.20
C VAL A 135 1.93 -19.48 -10.06
N TYR A 136 3.21 -19.12 -9.96
CA TYR A 136 4.26 -19.61 -10.87
C TYR A 136 5.19 -20.64 -10.22
N GLY A 137 5.06 -20.91 -8.92
CA GLY A 137 5.90 -21.89 -8.21
C GLY A 137 7.37 -21.47 -8.07
N VAL A 138 7.68 -20.20 -8.27
CA VAL A 138 9.05 -19.68 -8.09
C VAL A 138 9.24 -19.32 -6.61
N PRO A 139 10.22 -19.91 -5.90
CA PRO A 139 10.46 -19.55 -4.50
C PRO A 139 10.85 -18.08 -4.39
N ALA A 140 10.11 -17.33 -3.56
CA ALA A 140 10.43 -15.95 -3.24
C ALA A 140 11.81 -15.89 -2.54
N ARG A 141 12.69 -15.01 -3.02
CA ARG A 141 14.03 -14.80 -2.45
C ARG A 141 14.01 -13.85 -1.25
#